data_AF-A0A7C0ZI43-F1
#
_entry.id   AF-A0A7C0ZI43-F1
#
_cell.length_a   1.000
_cell.length_b   1.000
_cell.length_c   1.000
_cell.angle_alpha   90.00
_cell.angle_beta   90.00
_cell.angle_gamma   90.00
#
_symmetry.space_group_name_H-M   'P 1'
#
loop_
_entity.id
_entity.type
_entity.pdbx_description
1 polymer ?
#
loop_
_entity_poly.entity_id
_entity_poly.type
_entity_poly.pdbx_seq_one_letter_code
_entity_poly.pdbx_strand_id
1 'polypeptide(L)'
;MRYLFVVVSILMVFSLSGNDAMVSPEDESGFHTSPAYMLEHMTPDQKENAIIQLECDEEAREKAKTIEKLWNSGKYEEAISLLKNSSELQDAGLGIAWKAPIKTSIKWGDDVLVSMHDSVKIIDMDMDNTTG
;
A
#
# COMPACT_ATOMS: atom_id res chain seq x y z
N MET A 1 34.75 17.64 26.62
CA MET A 1 33.75 17.87 25.56
C MET A 1 34.40 17.60 24.21
N ARG A 2 34.16 16.43 23.61
CA ARG A 2 34.64 16.08 22.27
C ARG A 2 33.62 15.12 21.66
N TYR A 3 32.85 15.62 20.70
CA TYR A 3 31.80 14.87 19.99
C TYR A 3 32.45 13.99 18.92
N LEU A 4 32.10 12.70 18.94
CA LEU A 4 32.53 11.71 17.95
C LEU A 4 31.43 11.62 16.87
N PHE A 5 31.69 12.15 15.67
CA PHE A 5 30.86 11.89 14.49
C PHE A 5 31.30 10.57 13.87
N VAL A 6 30.40 9.59 13.82
CA VAL A 6 30.63 8.35 13.07
C VAL A 6 29.92 8.49 11.72
N VAL A 7 30.71 8.68 10.66
CA VAL A 7 30.25 8.59 9.27
C VAL A 7 30.44 7.14 8.84
N VAL A 8 29.35 6.38 8.76
CA VAL A 8 29.37 5.02 8.22
C VAL A 8 29.07 5.09 6.73
N SER A 9 30.12 5.14 5.92
CA SER A 9 30.06 4.91 4.49
C SER A 9 30.17 3.41 4.22
N ILE A 10 29.07 2.77 3.82
CA ILE A 10 29.11 1.38 3.34
C ILE A 10 29.25 1.39 1.82
N LEU A 11 30.47 1.08 1.39
CA LEU A 11 30.88 0.80 0.04
C LEU A 11 30.52 -0.67 -0.26
N MET A 12 29.48 -0.93 -1.07
CA MET A 12 29.20 -2.30 -1.53
C MET A 12 30.02 -2.56 -2.81
N VAL A 13 31.03 -3.42 -2.66
CA VAL A 13 31.95 -3.89 -3.69
C VAL A 13 31.25 -4.97 -4.53
N PHE A 14 31.22 -4.79 -5.85
CA PHE A 14 30.84 -5.86 -6.77
C PHE A 14 31.91 -6.95 -6.78
N SER A 15 31.50 -8.20 -6.58
CA SER A 15 32.29 -9.38 -6.95
C SER A 15 31.36 -10.36 -7.66
N LEU A 16 31.52 -10.42 -8.98
CA LEU A 16 31.01 -11.46 -9.87
C LEU A 16 31.94 -12.67 -9.77
N SER A 17 31.45 -13.83 -9.31
CA SER A 17 32.04 -15.12 -9.66
C SER A 17 31.12 -16.30 -9.33
N GLY A 18 30.80 -17.11 -10.33
CA GLY A 18 30.43 -18.52 -10.18
C GLY A 18 28.96 -18.88 -10.42
N ASN A 19 28.63 -19.27 -11.65
CA ASN A 19 27.44 -20.04 -12.00
C ASN A 19 27.33 -21.33 -11.15
N ASP A 20 26.21 -21.52 -10.47
CA ASP A 20 25.27 -22.66 -10.67
C ASP A 20 24.22 -22.65 -9.56
N ALA A 21 23.04 -22.12 -9.90
CA ALA A 21 21.72 -22.46 -9.38
C ALA A 21 20.78 -21.29 -9.73
N MET A 22 19.85 -21.54 -10.64
CA MET A 22 18.65 -20.74 -10.77
C MET A 22 17.89 -20.81 -9.43
N VAL A 23 18.07 -19.82 -8.58
CA VAL A 23 17.08 -19.48 -7.56
C VAL A 23 16.12 -18.52 -8.26
N SER A 24 15.01 -19.08 -8.75
CA SER A 24 13.81 -18.32 -9.04
C SER A 24 13.48 -17.54 -7.76
N PRO A 25 13.35 -16.21 -7.76
CA PRO A 25 12.76 -15.48 -6.65
C PRO A 25 11.24 -15.71 -6.71
N GLU A 26 10.84 -16.97 -6.55
CA GLU A 26 9.50 -17.36 -6.16
C GLU A 26 9.50 -17.31 -4.64
N ASP A 27 8.55 -16.57 -4.08
CA ASP A 27 8.17 -16.52 -2.67
C ASP A 27 8.94 -15.56 -1.74
N GLU A 28 8.78 -14.24 -1.97
CA GLU A 28 8.64 -13.25 -0.88
C GLU A 28 7.69 -12.11 -1.34
N SER A 29 6.56 -12.46 -1.93
CA SER A 29 5.43 -11.53 -2.10
C SER A 29 4.64 -11.48 -0.78
N GLY A 30 5.29 -11.07 0.29
CA GLY A 30 4.61 -10.60 1.49
C GLY A 30 3.87 -9.32 1.13
N PHE A 31 2.68 -9.46 0.54
CA PHE A 31 1.78 -8.33 0.34
C PHE A 31 1.54 -7.70 1.71
N HIS A 32 2.17 -6.56 1.97
CA HIS A 32 1.82 -5.71 3.09
C HIS A 32 0.47 -5.04 2.78
N THR A 33 -0.60 -5.84 2.75
CA THR A 33 -1.97 -5.44 2.37
C THR A 33 -2.81 -4.99 3.55
N SER A 34 -2.27 -4.96 4.77
CA SER A 34 -3.06 -4.51 5.91
C SER A 34 -3.41 -3.02 5.75
N PRO A 35 -4.67 -2.62 6.01
CA PRO A 35 -5.09 -1.23 5.93
C PRO A 35 -4.19 -0.28 6.74
N ALA A 36 -3.70 -0.74 7.89
CA ALA A 36 -2.78 0.04 8.73
C ALA A 36 -1.45 0.33 8.06
N TYR A 37 -0.87 -0.64 7.35
CA TYR A 37 0.38 -0.45 6.64
C TYR A 37 0.22 0.59 5.52
N MET A 38 -0.85 0.49 4.72
CA MET A 38 -1.11 1.42 3.62
C MET A 38 -1.27 2.87 4.11
N LEU A 39 -2.01 3.08 5.20
CA LEU A 39 -2.26 4.42 5.75
C LEU A 39 -1.03 5.03 6.41
N GLU A 40 -0.16 4.22 7.02
CA GLU A 40 1.08 4.69 7.66
C GLU A 40 2.08 5.25 6.66
N HIS A 41 2.16 4.64 5.46
CA HIS A 41 3.12 5.00 4.41
C HIS A 41 2.66 6.13 3.48
N MET A 42 1.47 6.70 3.71
CA MET A 42 1.03 7.90 2.98
C MET A 42 1.87 9.12 3.34
N THR A 43 2.16 9.97 2.35
CA THR A 43 2.76 11.28 2.61
C THR A 43 1.79 12.16 3.41
N PRO A 44 2.27 13.20 4.13
CA PRO A 44 1.40 14.12 4.86
C PRO A 44 0.29 14.72 3.98
N ASP A 45 0.63 15.14 2.76
CA ASP A 45 -0.32 15.70 1.80
C ASP A 45 -1.38 14.66 1.36
N GLN A 46 -0.97 13.40 1.18
CA GLN A 46 -1.90 12.31 0.89
C GLN A 46 -2.83 12.02 2.07
N LYS A 47 -2.31 12.03 3.31
CA LYS A 47 -3.13 11.84 4.52
C LYS A 47 -4.21 12.93 4.64
N GLU A 48 -3.85 14.19 4.36
CA GLU A 48 -4.80 15.30 4.39
C GLU A 48 -5.86 15.20 3.29
N ASN A 49 -5.46 14.71 2.12
CA ASN A 49 -6.31 14.59 0.95
C ASN A 49 -7.20 13.33 0.94
N ALA A 50 -6.83 12.27 1.66
CA ALA A 50 -7.52 10.99 1.68
C ALA A 50 -8.76 11.01 2.58
N ILE A 51 -9.87 10.47 2.07
CA ILE A 51 -11.04 10.04 2.81
C ILE A 51 -11.07 8.51 2.74
N ILE A 52 -11.14 7.85 3.89
CA ILE A 52 -11.10 6.38 3.96
C ILE A 52 -12.47 5.79 4.26
N GLN A 53 -12.65 4.56 3.78
CA GLN A 53 -13.76 3.67 4.10
C GLN A 53 -13.21 2.26 4.33
N LEU A 54 -13.68 1.57 5.36
CA LEU A 54 -13.29 0.22 5.71
C LEU A 54 -14.45 -0.75 5.44
N GLU A 55 -14.17 -1.78 4.66
CA GLU A 55 -15.09 -2.88 4.39
C GLU A 55 -14.73 -4.08 5.26
N CYS A 56 -15.64 -4.47 6.14
CA CYS A 56 -15.43 -5.55 7.10
C CYS A 56 -16.76 -6.23 7.45
N ASP A 57 -16.66 -7.34 8.19
CA ASP A 57 -17.82 -8.05 8.71
C ASP A 57 -18.61 -7.20 9.72
N GLU A 58 -19.89 -7.52 9.90
CA GLU A 58 -20.82 -6.73 10.72
C GLU A 58 -20.35 -6.61 12.19
N GLU A 59 -19.63 -7.59 12.71
CA GLU A 59 -19.06 -7.59 14.07
C GLU A 59 -17.99 -6.50 14.27
N ALA A 60 -17.21 -6.19 13.22
CA ALA A 60 -16.13 -5.20 13.27
C ALA A 60 -16.59 -3.81 12.79
N ARG A 61 -17.83 -3.69 12.31
CA ARG A 61 -18.36 -2.49 11.64
C ARG A 61 -18.36 -1.22 12.49
N GLU A 62 -18.75 -1.32 13.76
CA GLU A 62 -18.76 -0.16 14.66
C GLU A 62 -17.34 0.37 14.95
N LYS A 63 -16.37 -0.54 15.01
CA LYS A 63 -14.96 -0.20 15.17
C LYS A 63 -14.42 0.45 13.90
N ALA A 64 -14.73 -0.11 12.73
CA ALA A 64 -14.40 0.46 11.43
C ALA A 64 -14.92 1.90 11.28
N LYS A 65 -16.20 2.16 11.58
CA LYS A 65 -16.78 3.52 11.58
C LYS A 65 -16.04 4.49 12.49
N THR A 66 -15.58 3.99 13.64
CA THR A 66 -14.81 4.81 14.59
C THR A 66 -13.46 5.22 13.99
N ILE A 67 -12.77 4.28 13.33
CA ILE A 67 -11.49 4.55 12.66
C ILE A 67 -11.69 5.52 11.49
N GLU A 68 -12.70 5.30 10.66
CA GLU A 68 -13.06 6.20 9.56
C GLU A 68 -13.30 7.62 10.06
N LYS A 69 -14.06 7.78 11.14
CA LYS A 69 -14.32 9.09 11.75
C LYS A 69 -13.05 9.74 12.28
N LEU A 70 -12.17 8.98 12.93
CA LEU A 70 -10.88 9.50 13.42
C LEU A 70 -10.01 9.97 12.25
N TRP A 71 -9.86 9.16 11.21
CA TRP A 71 -9.09 9.53 10.02
C TRP A 71 -9.66 10.77 9.34
N ASN A 72 -10.96 10.75 9.02
CA ASN A 72 -11.63 11.81 8.27
C ASN A 72 -11.74 13.13 9.06
N SER A 73 -11.46 13.12 10.37
CA SER A 73 -11.34 14.31 11.22
C SER A 73 -9.91 14.80 11.46
N GLY A 74 -8.91 14.17 10.83
CA GLY A 74 -7.51 14.57 10.91
C GLY A 74 -6.70 13.90 12.03
N LYS A 75 -7.28 12.95 12.76
CA LYS A 75 -6.62 12.21 13.85
C LYS A 75 -5.92 10.96 13.32
N TYR A 76 -4.98 11.14 12.39
CA TYR A 76 -4.36 10.05 11.62
C TYR A 76 -3.63 9.03 12.50
N GLU A 77 -2.81 9.50 13.42
CA GLU A 77 -2.02 8.63 14.31
C GLU A 77 -2.90 7.79 15.25
N GLU A 78 -4.00 8.38 15.76
CA GLU A 78 -4.98 7.67 16.57
C GLU A 78 -5.69 6.60 15.74
N ALA A 79 -6.08 6.92 14.50
CA ALA A 79 -6.73 5.98 13.58
C ALA A 79 -5.80 4.80 13.24
N ILE A 80 -4.54 5.06 12.88
CA ILE A 80 -3.53 4.03 12.58
C ILE A 80 -3.28 3.14 13.80
N SER A 81 -3.12 3.75 14.98
CA SER A 81 -2.92 3.02 16.22
C SER A 81 -4.10 2.10 16.53
N LEU A 82 -5.33 2.58 16.34
CA LEU A 82 -6.53 1.78 16.60
C LEU A 82 -6.67 0.63 15.59
N LEU A 83 -6.32 0.88 14.34
CA LEU A 83 -6.31 -0.13 13.27
C LEU A 83 -5.25 -1.22 13.52
N LYS A 84 -4.03 -0.87 13.97
CA LYS A 84 -2.98 -1.82 14.36
C LYS A 84 -3.38 -2.71 15.54
N ASN A 85 -4.16 -2.19 16.47
CA ASN A 85 -4.64 -2.92 17.64
C ASN A 85 -5.94 -3.71 17.39
N SER A 86 -6.45 -3.69 16.16
CA SER A 86 -7.66 -4.41 15.77
C SER A 86 -7.28 -5.61 14.92
N SER A 87 -7.24 -6.79 15.51
CA SER A 87 -6.97 -8.04 14.79
C SER A 87 -8.05 -8.32 13.74
N GLU A 88 -9.29 -7.98 14.06
CA GLU A 88 -10.48 -8.17 13.22
C GLU A 88 -10.53 -7.24 12.00
N LEU A 89 -9.65 -6.23 11.93
CA LEU A 89 -9.57 -5.28 10.81
C LEU A 89 -8.23 -5.37 10.04
N GLN A 90 -7.38 -6.36 10.35
CA GLN A 90 -6.12 -6.54 9.61
C GLN A 90 -6.37 -6.92 8.16
N ASP A 91 -7.43 -7.68 7.91
CA ASP A 91 -7.83 -8.17 6.57
C ASP A 91 -9.03 -7.38 6.00
N ALA A 92 -9.39 -6.25 6.61
CA ALA A 92 -10.48 -5.41 6.11
C ALA A 92 -10.13 -4.80 4.74
N GLY A 93 -11.11 -4.66 3.86
CA GLY A 93 -10.97 -3.89 2.64
C GLY A 93 -10.77 -2.41 2.95
N LEU A 94 -9.84 -1.75 2.27
CA LEU A 94 -9.61 -0.31 2.40
C LEU A 94 -9.99 0.43 1.11
N GLY A 95 -11.07 1.19 1.17
CA GLY A 95 -11.43 2.18 0.16
C GLY A 95 -10.77 3.53 0.46
N ILE A 96 -10.16 4.15 -0.55
CA ILE A 96 -9.60 5.50 -0.46
C ILE A 96 -10.21 6.37 -1.56
N ALA A 97 -10.85 7.46 -1.14
CA ALA A 97 -11.30 8.54 -2.01
C ALA A 97 -10.46 9.80 -1.78
N TRP A 98 -10.22 10.58 -2.83
CA TRP A 98 -9.37 11.77 -2.76
C TRP A 98 -10.22 13.05 -2.84
N LYS A 99 -10.04 13.98 -1.90
CA LYS A 99 -10.74 15.29 -1.92
C LYS A 99 -10.36 16.11 -3.15
N ALA A 100 -9.07 16.09 -3.47
CA ALA A 100 -8.47 16.65 -4.67
C ALA A 100 -7.86 15.50 -5.50
N PRO A 101 -8.09 15.46 -6.82
CA PRO A 101 -7.48 14.47 -7.68
C PRO A 101 -5.94 14.45 -7.56
N ILE A 102 -5.35 13.26 -7.41
CA ILE A 102 -3.89 13.11 -7.49
C ILE A 102 -3.50 13.16 -8.97
N LYS A 103 -2.73 14.17 -9.36
CA LYS A 103 -2.25 14.31 -10.75
C LYS A 103 -1.25 13.20 -11.08
N THR A 104 -1.36 12.62 -12.27
CA THR A 104 -0.32 11.74 -12.80
C THR A 104 0.86 12.57 -13.35
N SER A 105 1.91 11.89 -13.82
CA SER A 105 3.12 12.54 -14.34
C SER A 105 2.81 13.61 -15.40
N ILE A 106 3.65 14.66 -15.45
CA ILE A 106 3.56 15.83 -16.35
C ILE A 106 3.42 15.45 -17.83
N LYS A 107 3.78 14.21 -18.21
CA LYS A 107 3.74 13.73 -19.59
C LYS A 107 2.34 13.63 -20.19
N TRP A 108 1.29 13.56 -19.36
CA TRP A 108 -0.10 13.41 -19.82
C TRP A 108 -0.98 14.64 -19.51
N GLY A 109 -0.39 15.80 -19.21
CA GLY A 109 -1.18 17.02 -18.94
C GLY A 109 -1.85 17.01 -17.56
N ASP A 110 -3.16 17.30 -17.50
CA ASP A 110 -3.96 17.38 -16.27
C ASP A 110 -4.66 16.07 -15.89
N ASP A 111 -4.20 14.95 -16.46
CA ASP A 111 -4.77 13.64 -16.19
C ASP A 111 -4.64 13.24 -14.71
N VAL A 112 -5.66 12.53 -14.24
CA VAL A 112 -5.81 12.11 -12.84
C VAL A 112 -5.49 10.64 -12.69
N LEU A 113 -4.73 10.30 -11.64
CA LEU A 113 -4.51 8.92 -11.25
C LEU A 113 -5.80 8.32 -10.68
N VAL A 114 -6.41 7.38 -11.39
CA VAL A 114 -7.64 6.68 -10.95
C VAL A 114 -7.31 5.52 -10.00
N SER A 115 -6.20 4.82 -10.19
CA SER A 115 -5.69 3.79 -9.26
C SER A 115 -4.18 3.53 -9.45
N MET A 116 -3.52 3.03 -8.41
CA MET A 116 -2.12 2.56 -8.45
C MET A 116 -2.00 1.05 -8.79
N HIS A 117 -3.00 0.45 -9.44
CA HIS A 117 -2.90 -0.98 -9.77
C HIS A 117 -1.89 -1.19 -10.91
N ASP A 118 -0.70 -1.66 -10.54
CA ASP A 118 0.44 -1.92 -11.45
C ASP A 118 0.35 -3.31 -12.14
N SER A 119 -0.71 -4.07 -11.90
CA SER A 119 -0.88 -5.41 -12.49
C SER A 119 -2.14 -5.52 -13.34
N VAL A 120 -1.92 -5.56 -14.66
CA VAL A 120 -2.90 -6.08 -15.62
C VAL A 120 -2.68 -7.58 -15.68
N LYS A 121 -3.60 -8.38 -15.11
CA LYS A 121 -3.60 -9.83 -15.34
C LYS A 121 -4.06 -10.05 -16.78
N ILE A 122 -3.20 -10.64 -17.61
CA ILE A 122 -3.60 -11.19 -18.91
C ILE A 122 -4.49 -12.39 -18.58
N ILE A 123 -5.79 -12.21 -18.71
CA ILE A 123 -6.73 -13.33 -18.74
C ILE A 123 -6.63 -13.85 -20.17
N ASP A 124 -5.88 -14.93 -20.37
CA ASP A 124 -5.91 -15.66 -21.63
C ASP A 124 -7.31 -16.27 -21.74
N MET A 125 -8.16 -15.61 -22.51
CA MET A 125 -9.53 -16.04 -22.71
C MET A 125 -9.48 -17.08 -23.83
N ASP A 126 -9.14 -18.32 -23.46
CA ASP A 126 -9.13 -19.44 -24.39
C ASP A 126 -10.56 -19.67 -24.90
N MET A 127 -10.82 -19.25 -26.13
CA MET A 127 -12.08 -19.55 -26.81
C MET A 127 -11.98 -20.98 -27.33
N ASP A 128 -12.45 -21.94 -26.53
CA ASP A 128 -12.71 -23.30 -27.02
C ASP A 128 -13.79 -23.25 -28.11
N ASN A 129 -13.37 -23.10 -29.37
CA ASN A 129 -14.24 -23.27 -30.53
C ASN A 129 -14.45 -24.78 -30.79
N THR A 130 -15.07 -25.47 -29.84
CA THR A 130 -15.51 -26.85 -30.06
C THR A 130 -16.97 -26.83 -30.52
N THR A 131 -17.17 -26.40 -31.77
CA THR A 131 -18.36 -26.80 -32.54
C THR A 131 -17.88 -27.71 -33.66
N GLY A 132 -17.95 -29.02 -33.42
CA GLY A 132 -17.70 -30.08 -34.37
C GLY A 132 -18.77 -31.14 -34.23
#